data_AF-A0A1G3UD52-F1
#
_entry.id   AF-A0A1G3UD52-F1
#
_cell.length_a   1.000
_cell.length_b   1.000
_cell.length_c   1.000
_cell.angle_alpha   90.00
_cell.angle_beta   90.00
_cell.angle_gamma   90.00
#
_symmetry.space_group_name_H-M   'P 1'
#
loop_
_entity.id
_entity.type
_entity.pdbx_description
1 polymer ?
#
loop_
_entity_poly.entity_id
_entity_poly.type
_entity_poly.pdbx_seq_one_letter_code
_entity_poly.pdbx_strand_id
1 'polypeptide(L)'
;MSVKKALIFGFFTAFLVLGILSMQRAVPETKEDRIYKAIKVYSPYILEKRIGGLTIIDKRDGTKEKPSAADVFHRLDELEEKWGREHLRVEYNDVLILGENNQTVARVFIETQKERDFIKRFYGI
;
A
#
# COMPACT_ATOMS: atom_id res chain seq x y z
N MET A 1 24.95 12.00 38.78
CA MET A 1 24.85 10.92 37.76
C MET A 1 26.22 10.78 37.10
N SER A 2 26.79 9.58 36.98
CA SER A 2 28.11 9.39 36.34
C SER A 2 28.01 9.65 34.83
N VAL A 3 29.02 10.30 34.24
CA VAL A 3 29.10 10.55 32.79
C VAL A 3 28.90 9.26 31.97
N LYS A 4 29.40 8.12 32.48
CA LYS A 4 29.18 6.81 31.85
C LYS A 4 27.70 6.41 31.84
N LYS A 5 26.99 6.65 32.95
CA LYS A 5 25.54 6.37 33.04
C LYS A 5 24.73 7.31 32.15
N ALA A 6 25.14 8.57 32.02
CA ALA A 6 24.51 9.54 31.13
C ALA A 6 24.72 9.16 29.65
N LEU A 7 25.93 8.73 29.26
CA LEU A 7 26.22 8.24 27.91
C LEU A 7 25.41 6.99 27.56
N ILE A 8 25.34 6.01 28.46
CA ILE A 8 24.55 4.79 28.26
C ILE A 8 23.06 5.15 28.10
N PHE A 9 22.55 6.04 28.96
CA PHE A 9 21.15 6.48 28.89
C PHE A 9 20.85 7.27 27.60
N GLY A 10 21.77 8.15 27.17
CA GLY A 10 21.66 8.89 25.93
C GLY A 10 21.66 7.97 24.71
N PHE A 11 22.57 6.99 24.66
CA PHE A 11 22.61 5.98 23.61
C PHE A 11 21.32 5.16 23.57
N PHE A 12 20.83 4.69 24.73
CA PHE A 12 19.61 3.90 24.81
C PHE A 12 18.38 4.70 24.35
N THR A 13 18.30 5.98 24.74
CA THR A 13 17.22 6.88 24.32
C THR A 13 17.26 7.11 22.82
N ALA A 14 18.45 7.38 22.24
CA ALA A 14 18.61 7.54 20.80
C ALA A 14 18.21 6.27 20.03
N PHE A 15 18.62 5.09 20.54
CA PHE A 15 18.26 3.80 19.95
C PHE A 15 16.74 3.56 19.99
N LEU A 16 16.08 3.87 21.11
CA LEU A 16 14.62 3.77 21.21
C LEU A 16 13.90 4.69 20.23
N VAL A 17 14.32 5.95 20.11
CA VAL A 17 13.73 6.91 19.16
C VAL A 17 13.88 6.39 17.73
N LEU A 18 15.08 5.95 17.34
CA LEU A 18 15.33 5.37 16.02
C LEU A 18 14.50 4.10 15.78
N GLY A 19 14.37 3.24 16.80
CA GLY A 19 13.55 2.04 16.74
C GLY A 19 12.07 2.34 16.48
N ILE A 20 11.50 3.30 17.22
CA ILE A 20 10.09 3.73 17.04
C ILE A 20 9.87 4.32 15.65
N LEU A 21 10.78 5.20 15.20
CA LEU A 21 10.69 5.79 13.85
C LEU A 21 10.79 4.72 12.76
N SER A 22 11.66 3.72 12.94
CA SER A 22 11.79 2.61 12.00
C SER A 22 10.50 1.77 11.91
N MET A 23 9.90 1.44 13.06
CA MET A 23 8.63 0.70 13.10
C MET A 23 7.50 1.48 12.43
N GLN A 24 7.38 2.79 12.68
CA GLN A 24 6.34 3.62 12.06
C GLN A 24 6.44 3.65 10.53
N ARG A 25 7.66 3.65 9.98
CA ARG A 25 7.87 3.60 8.53
C ARG A 25 7.61 2.22 7.91
N ALA A 26 7.73 1.15 8.69
CA ALA A 26 7.50 -0.21 8.22
C ALA A 26 6.00 -0.58 8.14
N VAL A 27 5.12 0.21 8.78
CA VAL A 27 3.67 -0.03 8.73
C VAL A 27 3.10 0.58 7.43
N PRO A 28 2.48 -0.22 6.55
CA PRO A 28 1.83 0.29 5.34
C PRO A 28 0.59 1.14 5.68
N GLU A 29 0.11 1.88 4.69
CA GLU A 29 -1.01 2.81 4.88
C GLU A 29 -2.27 2.09 5.37
N THR A 30 -3.01 2.70 6.29
CA THR A 30 -4.30 2.18 6.75
C THR A 30 -5.33 2.28 5.62
N LYS A 31 -5.82 1.13 5.17
CA LYS A 31 -6.76 1.01 4.05
C LYS A 31 -8.21 1.01 4.51
N GLU A 32 -9.10 1.58 3.70
CA GLU A 32 -10.55 1.46 3.91
C GLU A 32 -11.05 0.11 3.36
N ASP A 33 -11.33 -0.80 4.28
CA ASP A 33 -11.44 -2.25 4.01
C ASP A 33 -12.48 -2.61 2.93
N ARG A 34 -13.65 -1.98 2.94
CA ARG A 34 -14.75 -2.31 2.01
C ARG A 34 -14.37 -1.90 0.58
N ILE A 35 -14.09 -0.61 0.37
CA ILE A 35 -13.78 -0.06 -0.95
C ILE A 35 -12.47 -0.63 -1.51
N TYR A 36 -11.46 -0.82 -0.66
CA TYR A 36 -10.19 -1.42 -1.07
C TYR A 36 -10.39 -2.87 -1.55
N LYS A 37 -11.12 -3.71 -0.81
CA LYS A 37 -11.41 -5.09 -1.22
C LYS A 37 -12.20 -5.13 -2.53
N ALA A 38 -13.16 -4.23 -2.71
CA ALA A 38 -13.95 -4.15 -3.93
C ALA A 38 -13.09 -3.79 -5.16
N ILE A 39 -12.17 -2.83 -5.04
CA ILE A 39 -11.26 -2.44 -6.12
C ILE A 39 -10.19 -3.50 -6.36
N LYS A 40 -9.63 -4.09 -5.30
CA LYS A 40 -8.51 -5.04 -5.34
C LYS A 40 -8.76 -6.27 -6.22
N VAL A 41 -9.99 -6.73 -6.34
CA VAL A 41 -10.34 -7.88 -7.20
C VAL A 41 -9.94 -7.64 -8.66
N TYR A 42 -9.92 -6.38 -9.10
CA TYR A 42 -9.59 -5.98 -10.46
C TYR A 42 -8.09 -5.66 -10.65
N SER A 43 -7.34 -5.55 -9.55
CA SER A 43 -5.89 -5.35 -9.61
C SER A 43 -5.19 -6.59 -10.21
N PRO A 44 -4.20 -6.39 -11.09
CA PRO A 44 -3.45 -7.49 -11.69
C PRO A 44 -2.42 -8.09 -10.72
N TYR A 45 -2.13 -7.44 -9.59
CA TYR A 45 -1.06 -7.84 -8.68
C TYR A 45 -1.50 -8.89 -7.66
N ILE A 46 -0.71 -9.95 -7.51
CA ILE A 46 -0.91 -11.00 -6.51
C ILE A 46 0.35 -11.24 -5.68
N LEU A 47 0.17 -11.67 -4.43
CA LEU A 47 1.25 -12.08 -3.55
C LEU A 47 1.35 -13.61 -3.51
N GLU A 48 2.52 -14.15 -3.87
CA GLU A 48 2.86 -15.56 -3.72
C GLU A 48 3.91 -15.77 -2.62
N LYS A 49 3.73 -16.84 -1.85
CA LYS A 49 4.69 -17.25 -0.81
C LYS A 49 5.94 -17.85 -1.46
N ARG A 50 7.12 -17.52 -0.93
CA ARG A 50 8.39 -18.16 -1.29
C ARG A 50 9.23 -18.49 -0.06
N ILE A 51 10.22 -19.36 -0.24
CA ILE A 51 11.25 -19.63 0.77
C ILE A 51 12.04 -18.32 0.97
N GLY A 52 11.77 -17.60 2.07
CA GLY A 52 12.37 -16.30 2.36
C GLY A 52 11.47 -15.08 2.13
N GLY A 53 10.15 -15.24 2.01
CA GLY A 53 9.21 -14.12 2.07
C GLY A 53 8.09 -14.17 1.03
N LEU A 54 7.76 -13.02 0.46
CA LEU A 54 6.66 -12.83 -0.49
C LEU A 54 7.20 -12.36 -1.84
N THR A 55 6.52 -12.77 -2.91
CA THR A 55 6.79 -12.35 -4.30
C THR A 55 5.55 -11.66 -4.82
N ILE A 56 5.70 -10.49 -5.43
CA ILE A 56 4.61 -9.81 -6.13
C ILE A 56 4.65 -10.30 -7.58
N ILE A 57 3.51 -10.71 -8.11
CA ILE A 57 3.38 -11.15 -9.50
C ILE A 57 2.34 -10.30 -10.19
N ASP A 58 2.69 -9.79 -11.36
CA ASP A 58 1.76 -9.16 -12.29
C ASP A 58 1.13 -10.24 -13.18
N LYS A 59 -0.20 -10.40 -13.09
CA LYS A 59 -0.93 -11.42 -13.87
C LYS A 59 -1.01 -11.11 -15.37
N ARG A 60 -0.69 -9.87 -15.80
CA ARG A 60 -0.80 -9.46 -17.20
C ARG A 60 0.31 -10.06 -18.07
N ASP A 61 1.54 -10.03 -17.56
CA ASP A 61 2.75 -10.45 -18.27
C ASP A 61 3.55 -11.55 -17.52
N GLY A 62 3.18 -11.87 -16.29
CA GLY A 62 3.86 -12.84 -15.44
C GLY A 62 5.12 -12.30 -14.77
N THR A 63 5.39 -11.00 -14.85
CA THR A 63 6.57 -10.36 -14.24
C THR A 63 6.54 -10.55 -12.72
N LYS A 64 7.69 -10.91 -12.14
CA LYS A 64 7.82 -11.20 -10.70
C LYS A 64 8.77 -10.23 -10.04
N GLU A 65 8.28 -9.51 -9.05
CA GLU A 65 9.09 -8.67 -8.18
C GLU A 65 9.32 -9.37 -6.84
N LYS A 66 10.57 -9.31 -6.37
CA LYS A 66 11.01 -9.98 -5.15
C LYS A 66 11.54 -8.99 -4.09
N PRO A 67 10.72 -8.04 -3.60
CA PRO A 67 11.16 -7.11 -2.57
C PRO A 67 11.62 -7.82 -1.30
N SER A 68 12.29 -7.07 -0.43
CA SER A 68 12.58 -7.51 0.94
C SER A 68 11.27 -7.70 1.72
N ALA A 69 11.32 -8.45 2.82
CA ALA A 69 10.14 -8.62 3.68
C ALA A 69 9.65 -7.30 4.29
N ALA A 70 10.56 -6.33 4.50
CA ALA A 70 10.21 -5.01 5.03
C ALA A 70 9.51 -4.13 4.00
N ASP A 71 9.82 -4.32 2.70
CA ASP A 71 9.37 -3.41 1.64
C ASP A 71 8.23 -3.98 0.80
N VAL A 72 7.90 -5.27 0.92
CA VAL A 72 6.97 -5.92 0.00
C VAL A 72 5.57 -5.28 -0.02
N PHE A 73 5.06 -4.84 1.13
CA PHE A 73 3.75 -4.19 1.18
C PHE A 73 3.80 -2.77 0.62
N HIS A 74 4.85 -2.02 0.92
CA HIS A 74 5.07 -0.69 0.33
C HIS A 74 5.18 -0.78 -1.19
N ARG A 75 5.94 -1.76 -1.69
CA ARG A 75 6.09 -1.97 -3.14
C ARG A 75 4.78 -2.39 -3.79
N LEU A 76 3.98 -3.21 -3.12
CA LEU A 76 2.65 -3.56 -3.61
C LEU A 76 1.74 -2.31 -3.67
N ASP A 77 1.80 -1.46 -2.65
CA ASP A 77 1.01 -0.22 -2.60
C ASP A 77 1.41 0.73 -3.75
N GLU A 78 2.71 0.92 -4.02
CA GLU A 78 3.19 1.71 -5.17
C GLU A 78 2.66 1.19 -6.51
N LEU A 79 2.63 -0.13 -6.69
CA LEU A 79 2.12 -0.78 -7.89
C LEU A 79 0.60 -0.59 -8.01
N GLU A 80 -0.14 -0.78 -6.92
CA GLU A 80 -1.58 -0.57 -6.84
C GLU A 80 -1.96 0.90 -7.09
N GLU A 81 -1.18 1.84 -6.55
CA GLU A 81 -1.33 3.28 -6.77
C GLU A 81 -1.11 3.65 -8.24
N LYS A 82 -0.01 3.17 -8.84
CA LYS A 82 0.29 3.42 -10.25
C LYS A 82 -0.81 2.88 -11.16
N TRP A 83 -1.21 1.63 -10.93
CA TRP A 83 -2.31 1.01 -11.68
C TRP A 83 -3.62 1.78 -11.49
N GLY A 84 -3.91 2.20 -10.26
CA GLY A 84 -5.11 2.95 -9.92
C GLY A 84 -5.23 4.27 -10.68
N ARG A 85 -4.15 5.02 -10.84
CA ARG A 85 -4.15 6.26 -11.66
C ARG A 85 -4.55 6.04 -13.11
N GLU A 86 -4.18 4.90 -13.66
CA GLU A 86 -4.44 4.57 -15.07
C GLU A 86 -5.84 3.96 -15.26
N HIS A 87 -6.33 3.21 -14.27
CA HIS A 87 -7.50 2.35 -14.40
C HIS A 87 -8.69 2.75 -13.52
N LEU A 88 -8.56 3.73 -12.63
CA LEU A 88 -9.65 4.19 -11.78
C LEU A 88 -10.04 5.62 -12.14
N ARG A 89 -11.34 5.87 -12.21
CA ARG A 89 -11.90 7.23 -12.34
C ARG A 89 -13.01 7.43 -11.35
N VAL A 90 -12.98 8.55 -10.64
CA VAL A 90 -14.06 8.92 -9.72
C VAL A 90 -15.10 9.73 -10.49
N GLU A 91 -16.33 9.22 -10.57
CA GLU A 91 -17.48 9.93 -11.13
C GLU A 91 -18.59 9.98 -10.08
N TYR A 92 -18.96 11.19 -9.66
CA TYR A 92 -19.96 11.42 -8.61
C TYR A 92 -19.64 10.63 -7.32
N ASN A 93 -20.46 9.62 -7.01
CA ASN A 93 -20.34 8.73 -5.86
C ASN A 93 -19.82 7.35 -6.25
N ASP A 94 -19.21 7.20 -7.41
CA ASP A 94 -18.71 5.91 -7.85
C ASP A 94 -17.25 5.99 -8.29
N VAL A 95 -16.55 4.88 -8.10
CA VAL A 95 -15.28 4.61 -8.77
C VAL A 95 -15.56 3.72 -9.97
N LEU A 96 -15.33 4.25 -11.16
CA LEU A 96 -15.29 3.48 -12.39
C LEU A 96 -13.94 2.78 -12.48
N ILE A 97 -13.99 1.47 -12.74
CA ILE A 97 -12.82 0.66 -13.03
C ILE A 97 -12.78 0.47 -14.54
N LEU A 98 -11.67 0.88 -15.14
CA LEU A 98 -11.41 0.83 -16.55
C LEU A 98 -10.57 -0.42 -16.86
N GLY A 99 -10.90 -1.10 -17.95
CA GLY A 99 -10.06 -2.14 -18.53
C GLY A 99 -9.04 -1.55 -19.50
N GLU A 100 -8.21 -2.43 -20.07
CA GLU A 100 -7.08 -2.08 -20.93
C GLU A 100 -7.45 -1.26 -22.19
N ASN A 101 -8.69 -1.37 -22.71
CA ASN A 101 -9.16 -0.57 -23.86
C ASN A 101 -10.00 0.64 -23.42
N ASN A 102 -9.82 1.09 -22.17
CA ASN A 102 -10.53 2.22 -21.56
C ASN A 102 -12.06 2.03 -21.47
N GLN A 103 -12.54 0.78 -21.56
CA GLN A 103 -13.93 0.41 -21.29
C GLN A 103 -14.18 0.29 -19.79
N THR A 104 -15.34 0.73 -19.32
CA THR A 104 -15.75 0.50 -17.93
C THR A 104 -16.04 -0.99 -17.71
N VAL A 105 -15.22 -1.65 -16.90
CA VAL A 105 -15.39 -3.06 -16.54
C VAL A 105 -16.21 -3.24 -15.27
N ALA A 106 -16.20 -2.25 -14.38
CA ALA A 106 -16.96 -2.25 -13.15
C ALA A 106 -17.19 -0.84 -12.61
N ARG A 107 -18.18 -0.73 -11.73
CA ARG A 107 -18.50 0.48 -10.98
C ARG A 107 -18.66 0.11 -9.52
N VAL A 108 -17.96 0.83 -8.64
CA VAL A 108 -18.01 0.60 -7.20
C VAL A 108 -18.52 1.85 -6.52
N PHE A 109 -19.65 1.73 -5.83
CA PHE A 109 -20.25 2.83 -5.09
C PHE A 109 -19.42 3.20 -3.86
N ILE A 110 -19.19 4.49 -3.67
CA ILE A 110 -18.52 5.11 -2.53
C ILE A 110 -19.58 5.43 -1.49
N GLU A 111 -19.56 4.70 -0.37
CA GLU A 111 -20.59 4.79 0.67
C GLU A 111 -20.31 5.92 1.66
N THR A 112 -19.04 6.22 1.91
CA THR A 112 -18.65 7.19 2.95
C THR A 112 -17.61 8.19 2.45
N GLN A 113 -17.54 9.34 3.14
CA GLN A 113 -16.50 10.34 2.86
C GLN A 113 -15.09 9.78 3.13
N LYS A 114 -14.93 8.90 4.12
CA LYS A 114 -13.63 8.28 4.42
C LYS A 114 -13.12 7.44 3.25
N GLU A 115 -14.00 6.71 2.59
CA GLU A 115 -13.65 5.93 1.41
C GLU A 115 -13.24 6.83 0.25
N ARG A 116 -13.97 7.94 0.05
CA ARG A 116 -13.59 8.95 -0.95
C ARG A 116 -12.19 9.49 -0.67
N ASP A 117 -11.92 9.87 0.57
CA ASP A 117 -10.63 10.44 0.96
C ASP A 117 -9.50 9.40 0.85
N PHE A 118 -9.80 8.13 1.19
CA PHE A 118 -8.88 7.01 0.98
C PHE A 118 -8.55 6.81 -0.50
N ILE A 119 -9.55 6.77 -1.39
CA ILE A 119 -9.31 6.57 -2.83
C ILE A 119 -8.40 7.67 -3.38
N LYS A 120 -8.69 8.94 -3.03
CA LYS A 120 -7.88 10.09 -3.47
C LYS A 120 -6.45 10.03 -2.95
N ARG A 121 -6.28 9.66 -1.68
CA ARG A 121 -4.98 9.60 -1.01
C ARG A 121 -4.13 8.41 -1.49
N PHE A 122 -4.71 7.21 -1.52
CA PHE A 122 -4.01 5.96 -1.82
C PHE A 122 -3.74 5.79 -3.33
N TYR A 123 -4.68 6.17 -4.19
CA TYR A 123 -4.51 6.04 -5.65
C TYR A 123 -4.08 7.35 -6.32
N GLY A 124 -4.11 8.49 -5.63
CA GLY A 124 -3.69 9.78 -6.18
C GLY A 124 -4.60 10.32 -7.29
N ILE A 125 -5.91 10.03 -7.23
CA ILE A 125 -6.94 10.42 -8.22
C ILE A 125 -7.97 11.42 -7.67
#